data_AF-A0A937XUA5-F1
#
_entry.id   AF-A0A937XUA5-F1
#
_cell.length_a   1.000
_cell.length_b   1.000
_cell.length_c   1.000
_cell.angle_alpha   90.00
_cell.angle_beta   90.00
_cell.angle_gamma   90.00
#
_symmetry.space_group_name_H-M   'P 1'
#
loop_
_entity.id
_entity.type
_entity.pdbx_description
1 polymer ?
#
loop_
_entity_poly.entity_id
_entity_poly.type
_entity_poly.pdbx_seq_one_letter_code
_entity_poly.pdbx_strand_id
1 'polypeptide(L)' 'MVLKARSAVFTVVLLVMAAGAACSQEPAAREYPLQGQILKIESSGTQASIKHEEIVGFMQAMTMDYKVREAKQYE' A
#
# COMPACT_ATOMS: atom_id res chain seq x y z
N MET A 1 31.68 -28.33 30.01
CA MET A 1 31.66 -27.41 28.84
C MET A 1 30.44 -27.62 27.91
N VAL A 2 29.76 -28.77 27.95
CA VAL A 2 28.66 -29.14 27.02
C VAL A 2 27.33 -28.39 27.30
N LEU A 3 27.05 -27.98 28.55
CA LEU A 3 25.78 -27.35 28.91
C LEU A 3 25.64 -25.89 28.41
N LYS A 4 26.75 -25.14 28.33
CA LYS A 4 26.79 -23.77 27.76
C LYS A 4 26.58 -23.76 26.25
N ALA A 5 27.12 -24.76 25.55
CA ALA A 5 26.96 -24.92 24.11
C ALA A 5 25.51 -25.27 23.73
N ARG A 6 24.83 -26.12 24.51
CA ARG A 6 23.42 -26.47 24.29
C ARG A 6 22.48 -25.27 24.49
N SER A 7 22.76 -24.43 25.48
CA SER A 7 21.99 -23.21 25.75
C SER A 7 22.20 -22.15 24.66
N ALA A 8 23.44 -21.96 24.20
CA ALA A 8 23.76 -21.02 23.12
C ALA A 8 23.12 -21.43 21.78
N VAL A 9 23.11 -22.73 21.46
CA VAL A 9 22.43 -23.25 20.25
C VAL A 9 20.92 -23.03 20.32
N PHE A 10 20.31 -23.22 21.49
CA PHE A 10 18.88 -22.99 21.67
C PHE A 10 18.51 -21.52 21.47
N THR A 11 19.31 -20.59 22.02
CA THR A 11 19.10 -19.14 21.83
C THR A 11 19.26 -18.73 20.36
N VAL A 12 20.25 -19.29 19.65
CA VAL A 12 20.47 -18.99 18.23
C VAL A 12 19.32 -19.51 17.36
N VAL A 13 18.83 -20.72 17.62
CA VAL A 13 17.67 -21.29 16.89
C VAL A 13 16.41 -20.45 17.11
N LEU A 14 16.18 -20.00 18.33
CA LEU A 14 15.00 -19.18 18.67
C LEU A 14 15.07 -17.80 17.99
N LEU A 15 16.26 -17.22 17.87
CA LEU A 15 16.49 -15.94 17.22
C LEU A 15 16.35 -16.02 15.69
N VAL A 16 16.78 -17.15 15.08
CA VAL A 16 16.57 -17.43 13.65
C VAL A 16 15.09 -17.66 13.33
N MET A 17 14.33 -18.35 14.19
CA MET A 17 12.88 -18.52 14.00
C MET A 17 12.11 -17.20 14.13
N ALA A 18 12.51 -16.30 15.02
CA ALA A 18 11.86 -14.99 15.16
C ALA A 18 12.08 -14.09 13.93
N ALA A 19 13.22 -14.21 13.23
CA ALA A 19 13.52 -13.41 12.04
C ALA A 19 12.66 -13.80 10.81
N GLY A 20 12.14 -15.02 10.75
CA GLY A 20 11.29 -15.50 9.64
C GLY A 20 9.85 -14.97 9.66
N ALA A 21 9.35 -14.51 10.81
CA ALA A 21 7.97 -14.06 10.96
C ALA A 21 7.73 -12.60 10.52
N ALA A 22 8.79 -11.85 10.21
CA ALA A 22 8.70 -10.43 9.84
C ALA A 22 8.45 -10.20 8.34
N CYS A 23 8.53 -11.24 7.50
CA CYS A 23 8.21 -11.13 6.08
C CYS A 23 6.70 -11.26 5.87
N SER A 24 5.96 -10.22 6.23
CA SER A 24 4.55 -10.11 5.88
C SER A 24 4.43 -9.30 4.58
N GLN A 25 4.03 -9.98 3.50
CA GLN A 25 3.75 -9.34 2.23
C GLN A 25 2.56 -8.40 2.42
N GLU A 26 2.72 -7.11 2.09
CA GLU A 26 1.61 -6.17 2.16
C GLU A 26 0.45 -6.68 1.31
N PRO A 27 -0.80 -6.57 1.80
CA PRO A 27 -1.97 -6.94 1.00
C PRO A 27 -1.94 -6.20 -0.33
N ALA A 28 -2.19 -6.92 -1.43
CA ALA A 28 -2.25 -6.31 -2.75
C ALA A 28 -3.26 -5.14 -2.75
N ALA A 29 -2.84 -4.00 -3.31
CA ALA A 29 -3.70 -2.84 -3.45
C ALA A 29 -4.95 -3.21 -4.26
N ARG A 30 -6.12 -2.74 -3.84
CA ARG A 30 -7.37 -2.91 -4.58
C ARG A 30 -7.50 -1.80 -5.62
N GLU A 31 -7.85 -2.18 -6.83
CA GLU A 31 -8.17 -1.25 -7.91
C GLU A 31 -9.68 -1.22 -8.13
N TYR A 32 -10.22 -0.02 -8.22
CA TYR A 32 -11.63 0.22 -8.47
C TYR A 32 -11.76 1.09 -9.72
N PRO A 33 -12.76 0.82 -10.59
CA PRO A 33 -13.06 1.75 -11.66
C PRO A 33 -13.52 3.09 -11.05
N LEU A 34 -13.09 4.18 -11.68
CA LEU A 34 -13.42 5.53 -11.26
C LEU A 34 -14.04 6.28 -12.44
N GLN A 35 -15.28 6.74 -12.24
CA GLN A 35 -16.01 7.60 -13.16
C GLN A 35 -16.24 8.95 -12.48
N GLY A 36 -16.10 10.05 -13.21
CA GLY A 36 -16.25 11.36 -12.64
C GLY A 36 -15.82 12.50 -13.54
N GLN A 37 -15.86 13.69 -12.97
CA GLN A 37 -15.45 14.93 -13.63
C GLN A 37 -14.19 15.49 -12.97
N ILE A 38 -13.17 15.78 -13.79
CA ILE A 38 -11.98 16.51 -13.35
C ILE A 38 -12.39 17.97 -13.11
N LEU A 39 -12.26 18.43 -11.87
CA LEU A 39 -12.56 19.82 -11.50
C LEU A 39 -11.31 20.71 -11.56
N LYS A 40 -10.16 20.16 -11.17
CA LYS A 40 -8.88 20.88 -11.15
C LYS A 40 -7.73 19.89 -11.30
N ILE A 41 -6.69 20.27 -12.04
CA ILE A 41 -5.39 19.61 -12.02
C ILE A 41 -4.42 20.57 -11.35
N GLU A 42 -3.67 20.11 -10.34
CA GLU A 42 -2.63 20.92 -9.72
C GLU A 42 -1.53 21.23 -10.74
N SER A 43 -0.95 22.44 -10.70
CA SER A 43 0.06 22.87 -11.69
C SER A 43 1.30 21.96 -11.71
N SER A 44 1.57 21.26 -10.60
CA SER A 44 2.64 20.27 -10.49
C SER A 44 2.35 18.95 -11.21
N GLY A 45 1.09 18.70 -11.61
CA GLY A 45 0.64 17.46 -12.24
C GLY A 45 0.59 16.25 -11.29
N THR A 46 0.84 16.45 -9.99
CA THR A 46 0.92 15.36 -9.01
C THR A 46 -0.44 14.98 -8.42
N GLN A 47 -1.43 15.86 -8.52
CA GLN A 47 -2.76 15.67 -7.96
C GLN A 47 -3.83 16.28 -8.86
N ALA A 48 -5.01 15.67 -8.85
CA ALA A 48 -6.20 16.20 -9.50
C ALA A 48 -7.39 16.11 -8.54
N SER A 49 -8.18 17.18 -8.49
CA SER A 49 -9.44 17.21 -7.76
C SER A 49 -10.54 16.68 -8.69
N ILE A 50 -11.17 15.59 -8.28
CA ILE A 50 -12.16 14.87 -9.10
C ILE A 50 -13.45 14.76 -8.31
N LYS A 51 -14.55 15.18 -8.94
CA LYS A 51 -15.91 14.84 -8.48
C LYS A 51 -16.23 13.46 -9.04
N HIS A 52 -16.06 12.43 -8.22
CA HIS A 52 -16.32 11.05 -8.63
C HIS A 52 -17.77 10.64 -8.32
N GLU A 53 -18.26 9.71 -9.13
CA GLU A 53 -19.51 8.98 -8.89
C GLU A 53 -19.32 7.93 -7.80
N GLU A 54 -20.36 7.16 -7.49
CA GLU A 54 -20.23 6.06 -6.54
C GLU A 54 -19.18 5.05 -7.02
N ILE A 55 -18.21 4.75 -6.14
CA ILE A 55 -17.27 3.65 -6.32
C ILE A 55 -17.88 2.44 -5.61
N VAL A 56 -18.52 1.58 -6.39
CA VAL A 56 -19.29 0.43 -5.89
C VAL A 56 -18.46 -0.41 -4.93
N GLY A 57 -18.97 -0.58 -3.70
CA GLY A 57 -18.33 -1.38 -2.65
C GLY A 57 -17.15 -0.69 -1.94
N PHE A 58 -16.88 0.59 -2.22
CA PHE A 58 -15.79 1.34 -1.60
C PHE A 58 -16.24 2.69 -1.03
N MET A 59 -16.88 3.54 -1.83
CA MET A 59 -17.15 4.93 -1.44
C MET A 59 -18.33 5.56 -2.20
N GLN A 60 -19.13 6.39 -1.51
CA GLN A 60 -20.21 7.19 -2.12
C GLN A 60 -19.65 8.34 -2.97
N ALA A 61 -20.47 8.88 -3.87
CA ALA A 61 -20.11 9.99 -4.75
C ALA A 61 -19.71 11.25 -3.95
N MET A 62 -18.52 11.80 -4.22
CA MET A 62 -18.02 13.04 -3.61
C MET A 62 -16.92 13.70 -4.45
N THR A 63 -16.45 14.85 -3.98
CA THR A 63 -15.26 15.52 -4.55
C THR A 63 -14.07 15.27 -3.64
N MET A 64 -12.99 14.74 -4.21
CA MET A 64 -11.74 14.52 -3.49
C MET A 64 -10.52 14.64 -4.39
N ASP A 65 -9.36 14.79 -3.76
CA ASP A 65 -8.07 14.91 -4.45
C ASP A 65 -7.42 13.54 -4.62
N TYR A 66 -7.05 13.21 -5.84
CA TYR A 66 -6.36 11.98 -6.23
C TYR A 66 -4.93 12.26 -6.64
N LYS A 67 -4.00 11.43 -6.16
CA LYS A 67 -2.60 11.48 -6.59
C LYS A 67 -2.43 10.79 -7.94
N VAL A 68 -1.70 11.43 -8.84
CA VAL A 68 -1.32 10.87 -10.14
C VAL A 68 -0.10 9.97 -9.93
N ARG A 69 -0.23 8.67 -10.24
CA ARG A 69 0.87 7.70 -10.10
C ARG A 69 1.95 7.89 -11.16
N GLU A 70 1.54 8.12 -12.40
CA GLU A 70 2.45 8.34 -13.53
C GLU A 70 1.98 9.56 -14.32
N ALA A 71 2.88 10.51 -14.59
CA ALA A 71 2.55 11.78 -15.24
C ALA A 71 2.14 11.65 -16.72
N LYS A 72 1.99 10.43 -17.26
CA LYS A 72 1.89 10.19 -18.70
C LYS A 72 0.93 9.04 -19.04
N GLN A 73 -0.36 9.34 -19.10
CA GLN A 73 -1.35 8.54 -19.80
C GLN A 73 -2.38 9.49 -20.44
N TYR A 74 -1.99 10.15 -21.53
CA TYR A 74 -2.92 10.82 -22.44
C TYR A 74 -2.39 10.61 -23.86
N GLU A 75 -2.96 9.66 -24.60
CA GLU A 75 -2.94 9.60 -26.07
C GLU A 75 -4.34 9.93 -26.60
#